data_AF-A0A659XXY1-F1
#
_entry.id   AF-A0A659XXY1-F1
#
_cell.length_a   1.000
_cell.length_b   1.000
_cell.length_c   1.000
_cell.angle_alpha   90.00
_cell.angle_beta   90.00
_cell.angle_gamma   90.00
#
_symmetry.space_group_name_H-M   'P 1'
#
loop_
_entity.id
_entity.type
_entity.pdbx_description
1 polymer ?
#
loop_
_entity_poly.entity_id
_entity_poly.type
_entity_poly.pdbx_seq_one_letter_code
_entity_poly.pdbx_strand_id
1 'polypeptide(L)'
;MYVRGVSDFAHMFNISKDLRAELDKHFTVARPDIVEEQISSDGTRKWLFRFPPRGAGRPVEIETVYIPEEGRGTLCISSQVGCTLT
;
A
#
# COMPACT_ATOMS: atom_id res chain seq x y z
N MET A 1 11.25 7.52 0.01
CA MET A 1 10.01 6.74 0.18
C MET A 1 9.32 6.53 -1.17
N TYR A 2 8.51 7.45 -1.70
CA TYR A 2 7.69 7.20 -2.90
C TYR A 2 8.48 7.03 -4.21
N VAL A 3 9.33 7.99 -4.58
CA VAL A 3 10.10 7.95 -5.85
C VAL A 3 11.04 6.74 -5.94
N ARG A 4 11.58 6.29 -4.81
CA ARG A 4 12.54 5.17 -4.74
C ARG A 4 11.92 3.85 -4.27
N GLY A 5 10.63 3.84 -3.94
CA GLY A 5 9.94 2.65 -3.40
C GLY A 5 10.41 2.12 -2.04
N VAL A 6 11.40 2.75 -1.38
CA VAL A 6 11.99 2.28 -0.11
C VAL A 6 10.97 2.28 1.03
N SER A 7 10.88 1.14 1.73
CA SER A 7 9.98 0.89 2.88
C SER A 7 10.73 0.59 4.19
N ASP A 8 12.03 0.88 4.24
CA ASP A 8 12.89 0.65 5.41
C ASP A 8 13.84 1.83 5.56
N PHE A 9 13.87 2.42 6.76
CA PHE A 9 14.71 3.58 7.06
C PHE A 9 16.20 3.27 6.94
N ALA A 10 16.65 2.03 7.17
CA ALA A 10 18.04 1.63 7.02
C ALA A 10 18.58 1.91 5.60
N HIS A 11 17.73 1.79 4.58
CA HIS A 11 18.07 2.02 3.17
C HIS A 11 18.03 3.50 2.73
N MET A 12 17.76 4.44 3.64
CA MET A 12 17.71 5.87 3.33
C MET A 12 19.09 6.54 3.53
N PHE A 13 20.07 6.20 2.68
CA PHE A 13 21.46 6.65 2.81
C PHE A 13 21.70 8.16 2.66
N ASN A 14 20.68 8.91 2.23
CA ASN A 14 20.73 10.36 2.08
C ASN A 14 20.36 11.12 3.38
N ILE A 15 20.14 10.42 4.49
CA ILE A 15 19.95 11.01 5.83
C ILE A 15 20.92 10.37 6.83
N SER A 16 21.18 11.06 7.95
CA SER A 16 22.17 10.63 8.92
C SER A 16 21.82 9.27 9.54
N LYS A 17 22.84 8.56 10.04
CA LYS A 17 22.66 7.27 10.72
C LYS A 17 21.79 7.42 11.96
N ASP A 18 22.02 8.46 12.76
CA ASP A 18 21.28 8.72 13.99
C ASP A 18 19.79 9.00 13.69
N LEU A 19 19.51 9.79 12.65
CA LEU A 19 18.11 10.05 12.25
C LEU A 19 17.42 8.77 11.76
N ARG A 20 18.11 7.90 11.01
CA ARG A 20 17.54 6.60 10.61
C ARG A 20 17.18 5.75 11.83
N ALA A 21 18.04 5.72 12.84
CA ALA A 21 17.80 4.96 14.06
C ALA A 21 16.61 5.50 14.86
N GLU A 22 16.49 6.82 15.01
CA GLU A 22 15.35 7.44 15.67
C GLU A 22 14.04 7.18 14.92
N LEU A 23 14.04 7.26 13.59
CA LEU A 23 12.86 6.96 12.79
C LEU A 23 12.43 5.50 12.91
N ASP A 24 13.36 4.56 12.85
CA ASP A 24 13.09 3.12 12.94
C ASP A 24 12.53 2.71 14.31
N LYS A 25 13.01 3.36 15.38
CA LYS A 25 12.53 3.13 16.74
C LYS A 25 11.07 3.57 16.94
N HIS A 26 10.62 4.60 16.24
CA HIS A 26 9.36 5.28 16.52
C HIS A 26 8.29 5.08 15.44
N PHE A 27 8.68 4.71 14.22
CA PHE A 27 7.78 4.67 13.07
C PHE A 27 8.02 3.44 12.20
N THR A 28 7.04 3.13 11.35
CA THR A 28 7.18 2.13 10.30
C THR A 28 6.75 2.71 8.95
N VAL A 29 7.30 2.18 7.87
CA VAL A 29 6.86 2.45 6.49
C VAL A 29 6.14 1.22 5.94
N ALA A 30 5.29 0.61 6.77
CA ALA A 30 4.54 -0.59 6.43
C ALA A 30 3.50 -0.31 5.34
N ARG A 31 3.26 -1.31 4.49
CA ARG A 31 2.21 -1.35 3.47
C ARG A 31 1.20 -2.43 3.84
N PRO A 32 -0.06 -2.36 3.36
CA PRO A 32 -0.99 -3.47 3.52
C PRO A 32 -0.49 -4.72 2.78
N ASP A 33 -0.92 -5.89 3.25
CA ASP A 33 -0.60 -7.16 2.62
C ASP A 33 -1.43 -7.35 1.36
N ILE A 34 -0.84 -7.88 0.29
CA ILE A 34 -1.60 -8.38 -0.87
C ILE A 34 -2.08 -9.78 -0.52
N VAL A 35 -3.38 -9.93 -0.32
CA VAL A 35 -3.99 -11.24 -0.02
C VAL A 35 -4.29 -12.00 -1.30
N GLU A 36 -4.70 -11.28 -2.33
CA GLU A 36 -5.07 -11.87 -3.62
C GLU A 36 -4.68 -10.90 -4.75
N GLU A 37 -4.23 -11.47 -5.86
CA GLU A 37 -3.99 -10.77 -7.13
C GLU A 37 -4.72 -11.51 -8.25
N GLN A 38 -5.49 -10.77 -9.03
CA GLN A 38 -6.16 -11.26 -10.23
C GLN A 38 -5.71 -10.43 -11.42
N ILE A 39 -5.33 -11.10 -12.52
CA ILE A 39 -4.87 -10.47 -13.75
C ILE A 39 -5.83 -10.85 -14.87
N SER A 40 -6.46 -9.84 -15.47
CA SER A 40 -7.33 -9.98 -16.63
C SER A 40 -6.52 -10.16 -17.92
N SER A 41 -7.16 -10.71 -18.97
CA SER A 41 -6.55 -10.87 -20.29
C SER A 41 -6.18 -9.55 -20.97
N ASP A 42 -6.82 -8.44 -20.57
CA ASP A 42 -6.50 -7.09 -21.05
C ASP A 42 -5.37 -6.40 -20.25
N GLY A 43 -4.79 -7.11 -19.27
CA GLY A 43 -3.73 -6.60 -18.42
C GLY A 43 -4.21 -5.85 -17.18
N THR A 44 -5.53 -5.63 -17.02
CA THR A 44 -6.11 -5.08 -15.77
C THR A 44 -5.72 -5.95 -14.59
N ARG A 45 -5.26 -5.32 -13.50
CA ARG A 45 -4.86 -6.01 -12.27
C ARG A 45 -5.75 -5.58 -11.13
N LYS A 46 -6.31 -6.55 -10.42
CA LYS A 46 -7.10 -6.32 -9.22
C LYS A 46 -6.37 -6.94 -8.03
N TRP A 47 -6.15 -6.14 -7.00
CA TRP A 47 -5.58 -6.58 -5.74
C TRP A 47 -6.60 -6.50 -4.61
N LEU A 48 -6.61 -7.52 -3.76
CA LEU A 48 -7.23 -7.48 -2.44
C LEU A 48 -6.15 -7.15 -1.40
N PHE A 49 -6.25 -5.97 -0.81
CA PHE A 49 -5.32 -5.52 0.22
C PHE A 49 -5.89 -5.75 1.62
N ARG A 50 -5.09 -6.32 2.52
CA ARG A 50 -5.44 -6.46 3.94
C ARG A 50 -4.66 -5.47 4.79
N PHE A 51 -5.41 -4.71 5.57
CA PHE A 51 -4.87 -3.78 6.56
C PHE A 51 -4.83 -4.45 7.93
N PRO A 52 -3.81 -4.15 8.75
CA PRO A 52 -3.74 -4.66 10.11
C PRO A 52 -4.93 -4.17 10.93
N PRO A 53 -5.30 -4.90 11.99
CA PRO A 53 -6.38 -4.48 12.88
C PRO A 53 -6.05 -3.12 13.51
N ARG A 54 -7.05 -2.24 13.60
CA ARG A 54 -6.97 -1.01 14.38
C ARG A 54 -7.72 -1.19 15.70
N GLY A 55 -7.02 -1.04 16.82
CA GLY A 55 -7.60 -1.25 18.17
C GLY A 55 -8.02 -2.71 18.38
N ALA A 56 -9.19 -2.93 18.96
CA ALA A 56 -9.77 -4.27 19.18
C ALA A 56 -10.50 -4.85 17.95
N GLY A 57 -10.41 -4.19 16.79
CA GLY A 57 -11.05 -4.65 15.56
C GLY A 57 -10.33 -5.84 14.92
N ARG A 58 -10.99 -6.45 13.93
CA ARG A 58 -10.37 -7.44 13.03
C ARG A 58 -9.61 -6.75 11.88
N PRO A 59 -8.67 -7.44 11.20
CA PRO A 59 -8.14 -6.99 9.91
C PRO A 59 -9.29 -6.68 8.94
N VAL A 60 -9.08 -5.68 8.10
CA VAL A 60 -10.06 -5.23 7.10
C VAL A 60 -9.44 -5.29 5.72
N GLU A 61 -10.27 -5.48 4.71
CA GLU A 61 -9.85 -5.67 3.34
C GLU A 61 -10.53 -4.65 2.42
N ILE A 62 -9.79 -4.19 1.41
CA ILE A 62 -10.27 -3.31 0.36
C ILE A 62 -9.71 -3.76 -0.98
N GLU A 63 -10.36 -3.32 -2.05
CA GLU A 63 -9.90 -3.58 -3.41
C GLU A 63 -9.17 -2.36 -3.99
N THR A 64 -8.22 -2.63 -4.87
CA THR A 64 -7.57 -1.62 -5.71
C THR A 64 -7.37 -2.22 -7.09
N VAL A 65 -7.62 -1.41 -8.13
CA VAL A 65 -7.53 -1.87 -9.52
C VAL A 65 -6.57 -0.99 -10.30
N TYR A 66 -5.58 -1.60 -10.93
CA TYR A 66 -4.74 -0.95 -11.93
C TYR A 66 -5.23 -1.30 -13.33
N ILE A 67 -5.45 -0.26 -14.13
CA ILE A 67 -5.97 -0.34 -15.49
C ILE A 67 -4.88 0.20 -16.42
N PRO A 68 -4.13 -0.66 -17.12
CA PRO A 68 -3.13 -0.22 -18.08
C PRO A 68 -3.79 0.26 -19.38
N GLU A 69 -3.23 1.32 -19.96
CA GLU A 69 -3.58 1.80 -21.29
C GLU A 69 -2.30 2.20 -22.04
N GLU A 70 -2.39 2.48 -23.34
CA GLU A 70 -1.21 2.91 -24.10
C GLU A 70 -0.68 4.24 -23.54
N GLY A 71 0.60 4.24 -23.13
CA GLY A 71 1.29 5.42 -22.60
C GLY A 71 0.84 5.89 -21.21
N ARG A 72 -0.11 5.22 -20.54
CA ARG A 72 -0.56 5.59 -19.18
C ARG A 72 -1.08 4.40 -18.38
N GLY A 73 -1.26 4.61 -17.09
CA GLY A 73 -2.00 3.67 -16.25
C GLY A 73 -2.84 4.41 -15.22
N THR A 74 -4.04 3.89 -14.97
CA THR A 74 -4.97 4.45 -13.98
C THR A 74 -5.03 3.53 -12.78
N LEU A 75 -5.03 4.09 -11.57
CA LEU A 75 -5.21 3.35 -10.33
C LEU A 75 -6.53 3.76 -9.67
N CYS A 76 -7.47 2.81 -9.58
CA CYS A 76 -8.70 2.96 -8.80
C CYS A 76 -8.43 2.57 -7.36
N ILE A 77 -8.63 3.49 -6.43
CA ILE A 77 -8.30 3.35 -5.01
C ILE A 77 -9.57 3.45 -4.17
N SER A 78 -9.76 2.49 -3.26
CA SER A 78 -10.85 2.54 -2.28
C SER A 78 -10.57 3.59 -1.20
N SER A 79 -11.59 4.38 -0.86
CA SER A 79 -11.51 5.43 0.18
C SER A 79 -12.09 4.99 1.54
N GLN A 80 -12.89 3.95 1.57
CA GLN A 80 -13.59 3.42 2.75
C GLN A 80 -13.58 1.89 2.74
N VAL A 81 -13.79 1.29 3.92
CA VAL A 81 -14.08 -0.15 4.05
C VAL A 81 -15.60 -0.30 4.04
N GLY A 82 -16.15 -0.72 2.90
CA GLY A 82 -17.59 -0.65 2.63
C GLY A 82 -18.06 0.80 2.40
N CYS A 83 -19.37 0.99 2.17
CA CYS A 83 -19.98 2.31 2.03
C CYS A 83 -21.38 2.31 2.66
N THR A 84 -21.74 3.40 3.33
CA THR A 84 -23.05 3.55 4.00
C THR A 84 -24.11 4.20 3.11
N LEU A 85 -23.75 4.65 1.91
CA LEU A 85 -24.70 5.11 0.91
C LEU A 85 -25.43 3.89 0.36
N THR A 86 -26.70 3.76 0.72
CA THR A 86 -27.63 2.74 0.22
C THR A 86 -28.65 3.38 -0.69
#